data_AF-A0A257NJ20-F1
#
_entry.id   AF-A0A257NJ20-F1
#
_cell.length_a   1.000
_cell.length_b   1.000
_cell.length_c   1.000
_cell.angle_alpha   90.00
_cell.angle_beta   90.00
_cell.angle_gamma   90.00
#
_symmetry.space_group_name_H-M   'P 1'
#
loop_
_entity.id
_entity.type
_entity.pdbx_description
1 polymer ?
#
loop_
_entity_poly.entity_id
_entity_poly.type
_entity_poly.pdbx_seq_one_letter_code
_entity_poly.pdbx_strand_id
1 'polypeptide(L)'
;NWQDKCFHIVGLGIDPNYAPLAEATFNLQSTRLERAEKIAFKLEKKRIPDALEAVKNSAGDGMITRTHFADFLVSQNHVSTQQEAFDRYLAKGKPAYVSTSWAKLELAVSWITESGGVAVLAHPLRYKLSANWMKRLLTAFKDAGGQGIEVITSRINADEIRLVADYATRFELAGSMGSDFHNAVNQWTELGRLAPLPKNIKPVWELLN
;
A
#
# COMPACT_ATOMS: atom_id res chain seq x y z
N ASN A 1 7.11 6.14 -4.93
CA ASN A 1 7.96 5.63 -6.03
C ASN A 1 9.41 5.89 -5.70
N TRP A 2 10.25 4.87 -5.80
CA TRP A 2 11.70 4.98 -5.65
C TRP A 2 12.37 3.90 -6.50
N GLN A 3 13.34 4.26 -7.35
CA GLN A 3 14.06 3.34 -8.24
C GLN A 3 13.12 2.44 -9.07
N ASP A 4 12.10 3.04 -9.70
CA ASP A 4 11.05 2.38 -10.51
C ASP A 4 10.21 1.32 -9.78
N LYS A 5 10.20 1.37 -8.44
CA LYS A 5 9.38 0.51 -7.57
C LYS A 5 8.39 1.34 -6.77
N CYS A 6 7.22 0.75 -6.57
CA CYS A 6 6.15 1.33 -5.77
C CYS A 6 6.22 0.77 -4.35
N PHE A 7 6.23 1.68 -3.38
CA PHE A 7 6.21 1.39 -1.95
C PHE A 7 5.06 2.17 -1.33
N HIS A 8 4.53 1.66 -0.23
CA HIS A 8 3.45 2.29 0.53
C HIS A 8 4.04 2.83 1.83
N ILE A 9 3.77 4.12 2.07
CA ILE A 9 4.13 4.80 3.31
C ILE A 9 2.82 5.12 4.03
N VAL A 10 2.70 4.68 5.27
CA VAL A 10 1.61 5.02 6.16
C VAL A 10 1.99 6.28 6.92
N GLY A 11 1.09 7.25 7.01
CA GLY A 11 1.20 8.40 7.90
C GLY A 11 0.31 8.19 9.13
N LEU A 12 0.90 8.27 10.33
CA LEU A 12 0.18 8.17 11.60
C LEU A 12 0.24 9.52 12.33
N GLY A 13 -0.86 9.94 12.95
CA GLY A 13 -0.92 11.22 13.69
C GLY A 13 -0.73 12.47 12.82
N ILE A 14 -1.08 12.39 11.54
CA ILE A 14 -1.00 13.52 10.59
C ILE A 14 -2.05 14.59 10.90
N ASP A 15 -1.75 15.86 10.59
CA ASP A 15 -2.77 16.88 10.38
C ASP A 15 -3.34 16.75 8.95
N PRO A 16 -4.60 16.30 8.77
CA PRO A 16 -5.20 16.16 7.45
C PRO A 16 -5.45 17.50 6.75
N ASN A 17 -5.43 18.62 7.48
CA ASN A 17 -5.63 19.96 6.92
C ASN A 17 -4.32 20.63 6.48
N TYR A 18 -3.17 19.98 6.71
CA TYR A 18 -1.88 20.48 6.22
C TYR A 18 -1.91 20.56 4.68
N ALA A 19 -1.88 21.79 4.15
CA ALA A 19 -2.22 22.06 2.76
C ALA A 19 -1.42 21.23 1.73
N PRO A 20 -0.09 21.04 1.87
CA PRO A 20 0.66 20.18 0.93
C PRO A 20 0.21 18.72 0.93
N LEU A 21 -0.16 18.16 2.09
CA LEU A 21 -0.68 16.78 2.18
C LEU A 21 -2.10 16.69 1.59
N ALA A 22 -2.96 17.65 1.89
CA ALA A 22 -4.32 17.71 1.35
C ALA A 22 -4.31 17.84 -0.19
N GLU A 23 -3.49 18.73 -0.73
CA GLU A 23 -3.33 18.89 -2.18
C GLU A 23 -2.75 17.64 -2.84
N ALA A 24 -1.73 17.04 -2.22
CA ALA A 24 -1.12 15.81 -2.73
C ALA A 24 -2.13 14.65 -2.76
N THR A 25 -2.93 14.48 -1.71
CA THR A 25 -3.95 13.44 -1.66
C THR A 25 -5.03 13.68 -2.71
N PHE A 26 -5.52 14.92 -2.89
CA PHE A 26 -6.45 15.27 -3.96
C PHE A 26 -5.91 14.90 -5.35
N ASN A 27 -4.66 15.28 -5.66
CA ASN A 27 -4.03 14.97 -6.94
C ASN A 27 -3.88 13.44 -7.16
N LEU A 28 -3.59 12.68 -6.09
CA LEU A 28 -3.54 11.22 -6.14
C LEU A 28 -4.91 10.58 -6.40
N GLN A 29 -6.00 11.19 -5.93
CA GLN A 29 -7.37 10.73 -6.21
C GLN A 29 -7.71 10.94 -7.69
N SER A 30 -7.43 12.12 -8.25
CA SER A 30 -7.60 12.39 -9.68
C SER A 30 -6.80 11.42 -10.55
N THR A 31 -5.53 11.17 -10.16
CA THR A 31 -4.67 10.18 -10.83
C THR A 31 -5.28 8.77 -10.83
N ARG A 32 -5.98 8.38 -9.76
CA ARG A 32 -6.65 7.07 -9.68
C ARG A 32 -7.83 6.98 -10.64
N LEU A 33 -8.62 8.05 -10.78
CA LEU A 33 -9.75 8.09 -11.70
C LEU A 33 -9.28 7.96 -13.16
N GLU A 34 -8.32 8.78 -13.57
CA GLU A 34 -7.75 8.70 -14.92
C GLU A 34 -7.16 7.30 -15.22
N ARG A 35 -6.53 6.69 -14.21
CA ARG A 35 -5.99 5.35 -14.33
C ARG A 35 -7.12 4.33 -14.49
N ALA A 36 -8.21 4.46 -13.74
CA ALA A 36 -9.36 3.57 -13.83
C ALA A 36 -9.97 3.59 -15.24
N GLU A 37 -10.14 4.78 -15.82
CA GLU A 37 -10.61 4.94 -17.21
C GLU A 37 -9.70 4.22 -18.21
N LYS A 38 -8.38 4.37 -18.06
CA LYS A 38 -7.39 3.69 -18.91
C LYS A 38 -7.42 2.16 -18.74
N ILE A 39 -7.67 1.66 -17.53
CA ILE A 39 -7.81 0.21 -17.27
C ILE A 39 -9.08 -0.31 -17.95
N ALA A 40 -10.22 0.38 -17.75
CA ALA A 40 -11.49 0.02 -18.34
C ALA A 40 -11.42 -0.02 -19.88
N PHE A 41 -10.82 1.01 -20.51
CA PHE A 41 -10.61 1.03 -21.95
C PHE A 41 -9.77 -0.15 -22.46
N LYS A 42 -8.76 -0.59 -21.68
CA LYS A 42 -7.98 -1.78 -22.05
C LYS A 42 -8.77 -3.08 -21.90
N LEU A 43 -9.65 -3.18 -20.91
CA LEU A 43 -10.56 -4.31 -20.74
C LEU A 43 -11.61 -4.36 -21.86
N GLU A 44 -12.14 -3.21 -22.27
CA GLU A 44 -13.06 -3.11 -23.41
C GLU A 44 -12.43 -3.63 -24.70
N LYS A 45 -11.16 -3.30 -24.97
CA LYS A 45 -10.37 -3.89 -26.06
C LYS A 45 -10.20 -5.41 -25.98
N LYS A 46 -10.48 -6.00 -24.82
CA LYS A 46 -10.53 -7.46 -24.60
C LYS A 46 -11.96 -8.01 -24.57
N ARG A 47 -12.93 -7.24 -25.07
CA ARG A 47 -14.36 -7.60 -25.09
C ARG A 47 -14.96 -7.77 -23.69
N ILE A 48 -14.46 -6.96 -22.75
CA ILE A 48 -14.96 -6.87 -21.38
C ILE A 48 -15.41 -5.42 -21.17
N PRO A 49 -16.62 -5.04 -21.65
CA PRO A 49 -17.14 -3.69 -21.53
C PRO A 49 -17.61 -3.38 -20.09
N ASP A 50 -18.06 -2.14 -19.87
CA ASP A 50 -18.76 -1.68 -18.65
C ASP A 50 -17.97 -1.75 -17.33
N ALA A 51 -16.68 -2.09 -17.39
CA ALA A 51 -15.82 -2.19 -16.22
C ALA A 51 -15.75 -0.89 -15.41
N LEU A 52 -15.72 0.28 -16.07
CA LEU A 52 -15.60 1.58 -15.37
C LEU A 52 -16.81 1.87 -14.50
N GLU A 53 -18.01 1.73 -15.07
CA GLU A 53 -19.26 2.00 -14.35
C GLU A 53 -19.47 1.00 -13.21
N ALA A 54 -19.15 -0.28 -13.44
CA ALA A 54 -19.21 -1.29 -12.40
C ALA A 54 -18.28 -0.97 -11.21
N VAL A 55 -17.03 -0.55 -11.47
CA VAL A 55 -16.09 -0.23 -10.38
C VAL A 55 -16.40 1.10 -9.69
N LYS A 56 -17.00 2.08 -10.38
CA LYS A 56 -17.52 3.31 -9.75
C LYS A 56 -18.64 2.98 -8.78
N ASN A 57 -19.62 2.19 -9.23
CA ASN A 57 -20.74 1.75 -8.39
C ASN A 57 -20.26 0.94 -7.18
N SER A 58 -19.28 0.06 -7.37
CA SER A 58 -18.70 -0.71 -6.27
C SER A 58 -17.87 0.13 -5.30
N ALA A 59 -17.22 1.21 -5.77
CA ALA A 59 -16.44 2.09 -4.92
C ALA A 59 -17.32 3.05 -4.10
N GLY A 60 -18.50 3.41 -4.61
CA GLY A 60 -19.34 4.45 -4.05
C GLY A 60 -18.58 5.78 -3.95
N ASP A 61 -18.62 6.42 -2.79
CA ASP A 61 -17.82 7.62 -2.48
C ASP A 61 -16.34 7.31 -2.19
N GLY A 62 -15.96 6.03 -2.21
CA GLY A 62 -14.61 5.56 -1.97
C GLY A 62 -13.68 5.64 -3.18
N MET A 63 -12.41 5.29 -2.96
CA MET A 63 -11.39 5.36 -4.00
C MET A 63 -11.36 4.14 -4.89
N ILE A 64 -11.40 4.34 -6.21
CA ILE A 64 -11.26 3.24 -7.17
C ILE A 64 -9.87 2.62 -7.07
N THR A 65 -9.84 1.29 -6.91
CA THR A 65 -8.62 0.50 -6.88
C THR A 65 -8.67 -0.62 -7.91
N ARG A 66 -7.52 -1.27 -8.16
CA ARG A 66 -7.47 -2.47 -9.00
C ARG A 66 -8.22 -3.65 -8.38
N THR A 67 -8.43 -3.65 -7.06
CA THR A 67 -9.22 -4.68 -6.39
C THR A 67 -10.67 -4.64 -6.86
N HIS A 68 -11.26 -3.44 -7.06
CA HIS A 68 -12.60 -3.33 -7.63
C HIS A 68 -12.68 -3.92 -9.05
N PHE A 69 -11.64 -3.73 -9.87
CA PHE A 69 -11.58 -4.38 -11.18
C PHE A 69 -11.43 -5.91 -11.07
N ALA A 70 -10.70 -6.40 -10.08
CA ALA A 70 -10.59 -7.83 -9.82
C ALA A 70 -11.94 -8.42 -9.40
N ASP A 71 -12.68 -7.72 -8.53
CA ASP A 71 -14.02 -8.10 -8.10
C ASP A 71 -15.02 -8.08 -9.26
N PHE A 72 -14.95 -7.08 -10.12
CA PHE A 72 -15.74 -7.03 -11.35
C PHE A 72 -15.44 -8.21 -12.29
N LEU A 73 -14.17 -8.54 -12.52
CA LEU A 73 -13.79 -9.68 -13.36
C LEU A 73 -14.27 -11.02 -12.79
N VAL A 74 -14.28 -11.16 -11.46
CA VAL A 74 -14.84 -12.33 -10.77
C VAL A 74 -16.36 -12.36 -10.92
N SER A 75 -17.05 -11.24 -10.65
CA SER A 75 -18.52 -11.19 -10.69
C SER A 75 -19.10 -11.41 -12.09
N GLN A 76 -18.37 -11.01 -13.13
CA GLN A 76 -18.72 -11.27 -14.53
C GLN A 76 -18.22 -12.63 -15.05
N ASN A 77 -17.69 -13.50 -14.19
CA ASN A 77 -17.19 -14.84 -14.53
C ASN A 77 -16.04 -14.85 -15.57
N HIS A 78 -15.27 -13.76 -15.69
CA HIS A 78 -14.07 -13.74 -16.55
C HIS A 78 -12.88 -14.48 -15.92
N VAL A 79 -12.89 -14.61 -14.60
CA VAL A 79 -11.90 -15.31 -13.75
C VAL A 79 -12.59 -15.87 -12.52
N SER A 80 -11.99 -16.86 -11.86
CA SER A 80 -12.55 -17.52 -10.68
C SER A 80 -12.08 -16.91 -9.35
N THR A 81 -10.96 -16.17 -9.36
CA THR A 81 -10.41 -15.54 -8.14
C THR A 81 -9.83 -14.16 -8.42
N GLN A 82 -9.71 -13.31 -7.39
CA GLN A 82 -9.00 -12.04 -7.50
C GLN A 82 -7.54 -12.23 -7.95
N GLN A 83 -6.86 -13.26 -7.44
CA GLN A 83 -5.48 -13.58 -7.81
C GLN A 83 -5.38 -13.85 -9.32
N GLU A 84 -6.30 -14.65 -9.87
CA GLU A 84 -6.37 -14.89 -11.31
C GLU A 84 -6.66 -13.61 -12.11
N ALA A 85 -7.48 -12.69 -11.59
CA ALA A 85 -7.69 -11.38 -12.20
C ALA A 85 -6.38 -10.60 -12.36
N PHE A 86 -5.53 -10.59 -11.32
CA PHE A 86 -4.20 -9.99 -11.40
C PHE A 86 -3.30 -10.73 -12.39
N ASP A 87 -3.26 -12.05 -12.32
CA ASP A 87 -2.37 -12.86 -13.15
C ASP A 87 -2.72 -12.83 -14.63
N ARG A 88 -4.01 -12.63 -14.99
CA ARG A 88 -4.46 -12.57 -16.38
C ARG A 88 -4.56 -11.15 -16.93
N TYR A 89 -4.98 -10.17 -16.13
CA TYR A 89 -5.35 -8.85 -16.65
C TYR A 89 -4.62 -7.66 -16.01
N LEU A 90 -4.48 -7.64 -14.68
CA LEU A 90 -4.21 -6.39 -13.95
C LEU A 90 -2.76 -6.22 -13.46
N ALA A 91 -1.96 -7.29 -13.39
CA ALA A 91 -0.56 -7.24 -12.95
C ALA A 91 0.38 -6.63 -14.02
N LYS A 92 1.58 -6.21 -13.61
CA LYS A 92 2.57 -5.62 -14.54
C LYS A 92 2.82 -6.55 -15.73
N GLY A 93 2.76 -6.00 -16.94
CA GLY A 93 2.91 -6.74 -18.19
C GLY A 93 1.64 -7.43 -18.70
N LYS A 94 0.51 -7.33 -17.99
CA LYS A 94 -0.77 -7.91 -18.39
C LYS A 94 -1.62 -6.94 -19.21
N PRO A 95 -2.61 -7.42 -19.98
CA PRO A 95 -3.30 -6.63 -21.00
C PRO A 95 -4.01 -5.38 -20.50
N ALA A 96 -4.53 -5.38 -19.27
CA ALA A 96 -5.21 -4.24 -18.66
C ALA A 96 -4.35 -3.47 -17.65
N TYR A 97 -3.04 -3.76 -17.58
CA TYR A 97 -2.14 -3.02 -16.73
C TYR A 97 -1.90 -1.60 -17.24
N VAL A 98 -2.10 -0.63 -16.37
CA VAL A 98 -1.74 0.78 -16.60
C VAL A 98 -0.70 1.17 -15.56
N SER A 99 0.48 1.59 -16.04
CA SER A 99 1.51 2.17 -15.20
C SER A 99 1.06 3.52 -14.65
N THR A 100 1.44 3.82 -13.41
CA THR A 100 1.12 5.08 -12.75
C THR A 100 2.36 5.59 -12.05
N SER A 101 2.62 6.89 -12.19
CA SER A 101 3.63 7.55 -11.37
C SER A 101 2.96 8.01 -10.08
N TRP A 102 3.32 7.38 -8.98
CA TRP A 102 2.98 7.81 -7.64
C TRP A 102 4.00 8.82 -7.13
N ALA A 103 3.67 9.50 -6.03
CA ALA A 103 4.58 10.42 -5.34
C ALA A 103 5.97 9.80 -5.13
N LYS A 104 7.01 10.63 -5.25
CA LYS A 104 8.38 10.22 -4.90
C LYS A 104 8.46 9.89 -3.40
N LEU A 105 9.35 8.98 -3.02
CA LEU A 105 9.49 8.53 -1.63
C LEU A 105 9.72 9.72 -0.69
N GLU A 106 10.63 10.61 -1.09
CA GLU A 106 11.05 11.77 -0.31
C GLU A 106 9.89 12.73 -0.07
N LEU A 107 9.09 13.00 -1.12
CA LEU A 107 7.89 13.85 -1.01
C LEU A 107 6.80 13.22 -0.14
N ALA A 108 6.56 11.91 -0.31
CA ALA A 108 5.55 11.22 0.48
C ALA A 108 5.88 11.23 1.98
N VAL A 109 7.17 11.05 2.32
CA VAL A 109 7.64 11.15 3.70
C VAL A 109 7.53 12.59 4.19
N SER A 110 7.99 13.57 3.40
CA SER A 110 7.97 14.98 3.82
C SER A 110 6.55 15.48 4.11
N TRP A 111 5.56 15.15 3.27
CA TRP A 111 4.16 15.54 3.52
C TRP A 111 3.62 14.99 4.85
N ILE A 112 4.02 13.77 5.22
CA ILE A 112 3.60 13.15 6.48
C ILE A 112 4.32 13.83 7.65
N THR A 113 5.65 13.94 7.60
CA THR A 113 6.42 14.48 8.72
C THR A 113 6.18 15.97 8.94
N GLU A 114 6.02 16.75 7.87
CA GLU A 114 5.73 18.19 7.94
C GLU A 114 4.29 18.48 8.40
N SER A 115 3.36 17.52 8.22
CA SER A 115 2.03 17.57 8.84
C SER A 115 2.02 17.26 10.34
N GLY A 116 3.19 17.04 10.95
CA GLY A 116 3.33 16.65 12.36
C GLY A 116 3.16 15.15 12.62
N GLY A 117 2.98 14.34 11.58
CA GLY A 117 2.80 12.90 11.69
C GLY A 117 4.09 12.09 11.63
N VAL A 118 3.93 10.78 11.73
CA VAL A 118 5.02 9.79 11.70
C VAL A 118 4.90 8.95 10.45
N ALA A 119 5.96 8.94 9.63
CA ALA A 119 6.03 8.14 8.41
C ALA A 119 6.50 6.71 8.71
N VAL A 120 5.74 5.73 8.21
CA VAL A 120 5.97 4.29 8.43
C VAL A 120 6.04 3.54 7.10
N LEU A 121 7.09 2.76 6.87
CA LEU A 121 7.16 1.86 5.72
C LEU A 121 6.20 0.68 5.93
N ALA A 122 5.17 0.59 5.09
CA ALA A 122 4.16 -0.46 5.19
C ALA A 122 4.66 -1.80 4.64
N HIS A 123 4.25 -2.88 5.30
CA HIS A 123 4.33 -4.28 4.89
C HIS A 123 5.59 -4.62 4.06
N PRO A 124 6.81 -4.41 4.60
CA PRO A 124 8.06 -4.39 3.84
C PRO A 124 8.32 -5.69 3.05
N LEU A 125 7.92 -6.84 3.59
CA LEU A 125 8.16 -8.14 2.95
C LEU A 125 7.32 -8.37 1.69
N ARG A 126 6.19 -7.66 1.52
CA ARG A 126 5.33 -7.78 0.33
C ARG A 126 6.01 -7.28 -0.95
N TYR A 127 7.05 -6.45 -0.83
CA TYR A 127 7.80 -5.95 -1.97
C TYR A 127 8.72 -7.01 -2.60
N LYS A 128 8.93 -8.17 -1.95
CA LYS A 128 9.78 -9.28 -2.42
C LYS A 128 11.19 -8.80 -2.85
N LEU A 129 11.74 -7.86 -2.10
CA LEU A 129 13.09 -7.34 -2.35
C LEU A 129 14.15 -8.32 -1.83
N SER A 130 15.27 -8.43 -2.53
CA SER A 130 16.49 -9.00 -1.95
C SER A 130 16.93 -8.20 -0.73
N ALA A 131 17.66 -8.81 0.21
CA ALA A 131 18.17 -8.14 1.41
C ALA A 131 18.96 -6.85 1.10
N ASN A 132 19.77 -6.84 0.04
CA ASN A 132 20.54 -5.64 -0.36
C ASN A 132 19.62 -4.50 -0.82
N TRP A 133 18.59 -4.80 -1.60
CA TRP A 133 17.60 -3.81 -2.02
C TRP A 133 16.74 -3.31 -0.85
N MET A 134 16.40 -4.18 0.11
CA MET A 134 15.70 -3.77 1.32
C MET A 134 16.54 -2.78 2.13
N LYS A 135 17.82 -3.08 2.37
CA LYS A 135 18.73 -2.16 3.07
C LYS A 135 18.82 -0.80 2.38
N ARG A 136 18.96 -0.76 1.05
CA ARG A 136 19.00 0.50 0.30
C ARG A 136 17.69 1.30 0.42
N LEU A 137 16.54 0.61 0.37
CA LEU A 137 15.24 1.26 0.58
C LEU A 137 15.14 1.85 1.98
N LEU A 138 15.54 1.09 3.01
CA LEU A 138 15.49 1.55 4.40
C LEU A 138 16.44 2.72 4.65
N THR A 139 17.65 2.71 4.07
CA THR A 139 18.54 3.89 4.08
C THR A 139 17.85 5.10 3.46
N ALA A 140 17.36 4.98 2.23
CA ALA A 140 16.71 6.11 1.55
C ALA A 140 15.45 6.61 2.27
N PHE A 141 14.67 5.69 2.86
CA PHE A 141 13.51 6.02 3.66
C PHE A 141 13.88 6.77 4.94
N LYS A 142 14.93 6.33 5.64
CA LYS A 142 15.46 7.00 6.84
C LYS A 142 16.01 8.38 6.50
N ASP A 143 16.81 8.49 5.43
CA ASP A 143 17.39 9.75 4.95
C ASP A 143 16.30 10.77 4.58
N ALA A 144 15.14 10.30 4.09
CA ALA A 144 13.99 11.14 3.80
C ALA A 144 13.20 11.59 5.04
N GLY A 145 13.54 11.11 6.25
CA GLY A 145 12.82 11.41 7.49
C GLY A 145 11.89 10.30 7.98
N GLY A 146 11.94 9.11 7.39
CA GLY A 146 11.14 7.96 7.80
C GLY A 146 11.46 7.49 9.22
N GLN A 147 10.43 7.19 10.02
CA GLN A 147 10.58 6.95 11.46
C GLN A 147 10.15 5.55 11.90
N GLY A 148 9.28 4.89 11.13
CA GLY A 148 8.76 3.57 11.50
C GLY A 148 8.75 2.56 10.36
N ILE A 149 8.56 1.30 10.72
CA ILE A 149 8.38 0.17 9.80
C ILE A 149 7.32 -0.77 10.37
N GLU A 150 6.43 -1.28 9.54
CA GLU A 150 5.49 -2.32 9.98
C GLU A 150 6.23 -3.63 10.26
N VAL A 151 6.29 -4.02 11.54
CA VAL A 151 6.89 -5.26 12.01
C VAL A 151 5.85 -6.37 12.06
N ILE A 152 4.61 -6.05 12.46
CA ILE A 152 3.53 -7.04 12.55
C ILE A 152 2.46 -6.76 11.48
N THR A 153 2.18 -7.77 10.67
CA THR A 153 1.08 -7.76 9.69
C THR A 153 0.22 -9.03 9.80
N SER A 154 -0.98 -9.05 9.21
CA SER A 154 -1.95 -10.15 9.35
C SER A 154 -1.46 -11.54 8.91
N ARG A 155 -0.48 -11.62 8.01
CA ARG A 155 0.03 -12.88 7.45
C ARG A 155 1.53 -13.05 7.67
N ILE A 156 2.01 -12.65 8.85
CA ILE A 156 3.43 -12.73 9.20
C ILE A 156 3.73 -13.94 10.08
N ASN A 157 4.80 -14.67 9.77
CA ASN A 157 5.30 -15.76 10.62
C ASN A 157 6.45 -15.30 11.54
N ALA A 158 6.86 -16.17 12.48
CA ALA A 158 7.88 -15.82 13.47
C ALA A 158 9.25 -15.44 12.87
N ASP A 159 9.66 -16.06 11.77
CA ASP A 159 10.94 -15.76 11.11
C ASP A 159 10.88 -14.43 10.36
N GLU A 160 9.74 -14.14 9.74
CA GLU A 160 9.47 -12.84 9.13
C GLU A 160 9.43 -11.72 10.18
N ILE A 161 8.81 -11.94 11.34
CA ILE A 161 8.83 -10.98 12.46
C ILE A 161 10.27 -10.72 12.89
N ARG A 162 11.08 -11.77 13.10
CA ARG A 162 12.49 -11.63 13.48
C ARG A 162 13.28 -10.84 12.45
N LEU A 163 13.07 -11.13 11.16
CA LEU A 163 13.74 -10.43 10.07
C LEU A 163 13.39 -8.94 10.04
N VAL A 164 12.11 -8.58 10.16
CA VAL A 164 11.70 -7.17 10.14
C VAL A 164 12.09 -6.45 11.42
N ALA A 165 12.09 -7.15 12.56
CA ALA A 165 12.62 -6.62 13.82
C ALA A 165 14.14 -6.33 13.73
N ASP A 166 14.94 -7.20 13.09
CA ASP A 166 16.36 -6.92 12.81
C ASP A 166 16.52 -5.64 11.98
N TYR A 167 15.72 -5.47 10.93
CA TYR A 167 15.72 -4.23 10.15
C TYR A 167 15.32 -3.01 10.99
N ALA A 168 14.27 -3.11 11.80
CA ALA A 168 13.83 -2.04 12.68
C ALA A 168 14.95 -1.60 13.64
N THR A 169 15.62 -2.55 14.29
CA THR A 169 16.75 -2.27 15.19
C THR A 169 17.94 -1.64 14.45
N ARG A 170 18.36 -2.22 13.32
CA ARG A 170 19.56 -1.77 12.59
C ARG A 170 19.45 -0.41 11.94
N PHE A 171 18.24 0.00 11.57
CA PHE A 171 17.95 1.28 10.95
C PHE A 171 17.32 2.28 11.93
N GLU A 172 17.25 1.92 13.22
CA GLU A 172 16.68 2.75 14.29
C GLU A 172 15.27 3.25 13.93
N LEU A 173 14.42 2.32 13.50
CA LEU A 173 13.01 2.57 13.15
C LEU A 173 12.11 1.99 14.24
N ALA A 174 11.06 2.73 14.58
CA ALA A 174 10.02 2.25 15.47
C ALA A 174 9.15 1.17 14.79
N GLY A 175 8.63 0.23 15.58
CA GLY A 175 7.78 -0.85 15.11
C GLY A 175 6.31 -0.44 15.06
N SER A 176 5.72 -0.56 13.87
CA SER A 176 4.27 -0.45 13.67
C SER A 176 3.62 -1.83 13.52
N MET A 177 2.30 -1.88 13.71
CA MET A 177 1.48 -3.07 13.59
C MET A 177 0.20 -2.73 12.82
N GLY A 178 -0.17 -3.55 11.84
CA GLY A 178 -1.37 -3.32 11.03
C GLY A 178 -1.91 -4.59 10.41
N SER A 179 -3.22 -4.83 10.50
CA SER A 179 -3.83 -6.01 9.88
C SER A 179 -3.86 -5.92 8.36
N ASP A 180 -3.85 -4.70 7.81
CA ASP A 180 -4.07 -4.46 6.39
C ASP A 180 -5.41 -5.08 5.93
N PHE A 181 -6.44 -4.90 6.76
CA PHE A 181 -7.80 -5.41 6.54
C PHE A 181 -8.49 -4.69 5.38
N HIS A 182 -9.10 -5.46 4.47
CA HIS A 182 -9.77 -4.93 3.28
C HIS A 182 -11.23 -5.41 3.12
N ASN A 183 -11.60 -6.57 3.67
CA ASN A 183 -12.99 -7.05 3.70
C ASN A 183 -13.17 -8.16 4.74
N ALA A 184 -14.40 -8.31 5.24
CA ALA A 184 -14.76 -9.32 6.25
C ALA A 184 -14.75 -10.76 5.73
N VAL A 185 -14.68 -10.96 4.41
CA VAL A 185 -14.63 -12.28 3.78
C VAL A 185 -13.25 -12.92 3.98
N ASN A 186 -12.20 -12.11 4.15
CA ASN A 186 -10.85 -12.58 4.42
C ASN A 186 -10.69 -12.93 5.91
N GLN A 187 -11.23 -14.07 6.33
CA GLN A 187 -11.28 -14.52 7.73
C GLN A 187 -9.91 -14.60 8.44
N TRP A 188 -8.82 -14.66 7.67
CA TRP A 188 -7.44 -14.69 8.18
C TRP A 188 -6.86 -13.29 8.45
N THR A 189 -7.60 -12.25 8.14
CA THR A 189 -7.25 -10.86 8.40
C THR A 189 -8.36 -10.31 9.27
N GLU A 190 -8.20 -10.38 10.58
CA GLU A 190 -9.17 -9.82 11.53
C GLU A 190 -8.65 -8.50 12.10
N LEU A 191 -9.56 -7.56 12.33
CA LEU A 191 -9.24 -6.32 13.02
C LEU A 191 -8.86 -6.65 14.48
N GLY A 192 -7.73 -6.13 14.95
CA GLY A 192 -7.32 -6.20 16.35
C GLY A 192 -6.67 -7.51 16.82
N ARG A 193 -6.57 -8.55 15.99
CA ARG A 193 -5.89 -9.81 16.34
C ARG A 193 -4.53 -9.93 15.65
N LEU A 194 -3.54 -9.23 16.19
CA LEU A 194 -2.16 -9.27 15.70
C LEU A 194 -1.22 -9.90 16.73
N ALA A 195 -0.15 -10.52 16.26
CA ALA A 195 0.94 -10.95 17.13
C ALA A 195 1.51 -9.75 17.91
N PRO A 196 1.97 -9.91 19.16
CA PRO A 196 2.56 -8.79 19.90
C PRO A 196 3.85 -8.30 19.24
N LEU A 197 4.11 -7.00 19.35
CA LEU A 197 5.39 -6.42 18.94
C LEU A 197 6.53 -7.02 19.78
N PRO A 198 7.70 -7.36 19.21
CA PRO A 198 8.84 -7.80 20.00
C PRO A 198 9.25 -6.74 21.03
N LYS A 199 9.51 -7.17 22.27
CA LYS A 199 9.77 -6.26 23.42
C LYS A 199 10.96 -5.31 23.23
N ASN A 200 11.90 -5.67 22.37
CA ASN A 200 13.10 -4.88 22.06
C ASN A 200 12.87 -3.82 20.99
N ILE A 201 11.67 -3.76 20.40
CA ILE A 201 11.32 -2.77 19.37
C ILE A 201 10.50 -1.66 20.02
N LYS A 202 10.98 -0.42 19.90
CA LYS A 202 10.22 0.76 20.33
C LYS A 202 8.93 0.84 19.50
N PRO A 203 7.75 0.87 20.11
CA PRO A 203 6.52 0.97 19.36
C PRO A 203 6.31 2.36 18.75
N VAL A 204 5.70 2.41 17.56
CA VAL A 204 5.50 3.68 16.82
C VAL A 204 4.54 4.64 17.52
N TRP A 205 3.60 4.14 18.31
CA TRP A 205 2.64 4.99 19.03
C TRP A 205 3.27 5.83 20.15
N GLU A 206 4.47 5.50 20.61
CA GLU A 206 5.26 6.36 21.51
C GLU A 206 5.91 7.55 20.80
N LEU A 207 5.81 7.64 19.47
CA LEU A 207 6.26 8.80 18.69
C LEU A 207 5.10 9.78 18.39
N LEU A 208 3.87 9.39 18.68
CA LEU A 208 2.69 10.22 18.49
C LEU A 208 2.52 11.09 19.74
N ASN A 209 2.32 12.40 19.53
CA ASN A 209 2.05 13.35 20.61
C ASN A 209 0.62 13.21 21.15
#